data_AF-A0AAJ1TJZ1-F1
#
_entry.id   AF-A0AAJ1TJZ1-F1
#
_cell.length_a   1.000
_cell.length_b   1.000
_cell.length_c   1.000
_cell.angle_alpha   90.00
_cell.angle_beta   90.00
_cell.angle_gamma   90.00
#
_symmetry.space_group_name_H-M   'P 1'
#
loop_
_entity.id
_entity.type
_entity.pdbx_description
1 polymer ?
#
loop_
_entity_poly.entity_id
_entity_poly.type
_entity_poly.pdbx_seq_one_letter_code
_entity_poly.pdbx_strand_id
1 'polypeptide(L)'
;MLIFQLVSEAIDLPLQIENCEPYWRNRSQYEITFTTTWEDVTPPEAVFRTLAAADTLAWEWNVRCPVEWEDGLFEFGGQSVKTKLANLLWIGFELEKEVSQKQMIQEGTVYETKIP
;
A
#
# COMPACT_ATOMS: atom_id res chain seq x y z
N MET A 1 16.68 10.52 -6.43
CA MET A 1 15.26 10.34 -6.05
C MET A 1 15.17 10.38 -4.52
N LEU A 2 15.34 11.56 -3.92
CA LEU A 2 15.51 11.71 -2.46
C LEU A 2 14.22 11.49 -1.66
N ILE A 3 13.06 11.87 -2.22
CA ILE A 3 11.80 11.82 -1.47
C ILE A 3 11.32 10.40 -1.19
N PHE A 4 11.59 9.46 -2.10
CA PHE A 4 11.35 8.02 -1.90
C PHE A 4 12.11 7.48 -0.69
N GLN A 5 13.41 7.76 -0.62
CA GLN A 5 14.26 7.30 0.47
C GLN A 5 13.78 7.91 1.79
N LEU A 6 13.41 9.19 1.81
CA LEU A 6 12.89 9.84 3.02
C LEU A 6 11.59 9.19 3.52
N VAL A 7 10.66 8.83 2.64
CA VAL A 7 9.43 8.12 3.04
C VAL A 7 9.75 6.72 3.55
N SER A 8 10.63 5.99 2.86
CA SER A 8 11.04 4.65 3.27
C SER A 8 11.84 4.62 4.56
N GLU A 9 12.64 5.66 4.85
CA GLU A 9 13.42 5.79 6.09
C GLU A 9 12.55 6.24 7.27
N ALA A 10 11.47 6.98 7.01
CA ALA A 10 10.56 7.46 8.06
C ALA A 10 9.68 6.35 8.63
N ILE A 11 9.48 5.25 7.88
CA ILE A 11 8.54 4.19 8.21
C ILE A 11 9.28 2.87 8.42
N ASP A 12 8.99 2.19 9.52
CA ASP A 12 9.53 0.87 9.84
C ASP A 12 8.60 -0.25 9.36
N LEU A 13 8.19 -0.22 8.08
CA LEU A 13 7.33 -1.22 7.44
C LEU A 13 7.81 -1.55 6.03
N PRO A 14 7.47 -2.74 5.50
CA PRO A 14 7.57 -2.99 4.07
C PRO A 14 6.56 -2.11 3.32
N LEU A 15 7.07 -1.33 2.36
CA LEU A 15 6.30 -0.38 1.56
C LEU A 15 6.55 -0.67 0.09
N GLN A 16 5.48 -0.62 -0.70
CA GLN A 16 5.55 -0.54 -2.15
C GLN A 16 5.04 0.84 -2.57
N ILE A 17 5.86 1.61 -3.28
CA ILE A 17 5.44 2.93 -3.76
C ILE A 17 4.69 2.73 -5.07
N GLU A 18 3.41 3.08 -5.07
CA GLU A 18 2.52 3.00 -6.23
C GLU A 18 2.68 4.22 -7.13
N ASN A 19 2.80 5.40 -6.52
CA ASN A 19 3.01 6.65 -7.25
C ASN A 19 3.99 7.56 -6.51
N CYS A 20 4.85 8.25 -7.26
CA CYS A 20 5.75 9.27 -6.74
C CYS A 20 6.03 10.31 -7.84
N GLU A 21 5.16 11.32 -7.90
CA GLU A 21 5.16 12.29 -9.00
C GLU A 21 5.40 13.72 -8.49
N PRO A 22 6.09 14.57 -9.28
CA PRO A 22 6.19 15.98 -8.97
C PRO A 22 4.83 16.66 -9.12
N TYR A 23 4.47 17.51 -8.17
CA TYR A 23 3.22 18.25 -8.19
C TYR A 23 3.15 19.17 -9.42
N TRP A 24 2.04 19.10 -10.16
CA TRP A 24 1.88 19.75 -11.46
C TRP A 24 2.13 21.27 -11.43
N ARG A 25 1.77 21.93 -10.32
CA ARG A 25 1.92 23.39 -10.14
C ARG A 25 3.31 23.77 -9.63
N ASN A 26 3.96 22.91 -8.83
CA ASN A 26 5.29 23.16 -8.29
C ASN A 26 6.12 21.88 -8.31
N ARG A 27 7.02 21.78 -9.29
CA ARG A 27 7.87 20.60 -9.50
C ARG A 27 8.90 20.34 -8.39
N SER A 28 9.02 21.26 -7.44
CA SER A 28 9.83 21.04 -6.23
C SER A 28 9.06 20.30 -5.13
N GLN A 29 7.75 20.09 -5.32
CA GLN A 29 6.88 19.35 -4.40
C GLN A 29 6.47 18.02 -5.03
N TYR A 30 6.12 17.05 -4.19
CA TYR A 30 5.78 15.70 -4.62
C TYR A 30 4.45 15.23 -4.04
N GLU A 31 3.82 14.30 -4.76
CA GLU A 31 2.68 13.52 -4.33
C GLU A 31 3.10 12.05 -4.32
N ILE A 32 2.86 11.35 -3.21
CA ILE A 32 3.28 9.95 -3.03
C ILE A 32 2.11 9.10 -2.55
N THR A 33 1.84 8.01 -3.27
CA THR A 33 0.97 6.93 -2.79
C THR A 33 1.80 5.68 -2.58
N PHE A 34 1.60 4.99 -1.46
CA PHE A 34 2.22 3.70 -1.21
C PHE A 34 1.19 2.66 -0.78
N THR A 35 1.52 1.40 -1.01
CA THR A 35 0.79 0.23 -0.51
C THR A 35 1.66 -0.48 0.52
N THR A 36 1.02 -1.09 1.52
CA THR A 36 1.69 -1.98 2.46
C THR A 36 0.86 -3.25 2.62
N THR A 37 1.54 -4.38 2.74
CA THR A 37 0.92 -5.69 2.99
C THR A 37 1.26 -6.16 4.39
N TRP A 38 0.39 -7.03 4.92
CA TRP A 38 0.56 -7.61 6.23
C TRP A 38 0.29 -9.10 6.19
N GLU A 39 1.26 -9.88 6.66
CA GLU A 39 1.15 -11.33 6.86
C GLU A 39 0.90 -11.64 8.34
N ASP A 40 0.15 -12.71 8.61
CA ASP A 40 -0.01 -13.32 9.94
C ASP A 40 -0.53 -12.41 11.07
N VAL A 41 -1.25 -11.33 10.73
CA VAL A 41 -1.89 -10.43 11.71
C VAL A 41 -3.39 -10.28 11.44
N THR A 42 -4.13 -9.89 12.48
CA THR A 42 -5.57 -9.63 12.35
C THR A 42 -5.84 -8.29 11.64
N PRO A 43 -6.99 -8.10 10.96
CA PRO A 43 -7.29 -6.82 10.30
C PRO A 43 -7.22 -5.58 11.22
N PRO A 44 -7.75 -5.61 12.47
CA PRO A 44 -7.58 -4.49 13.40
C PRO A 44 -6.12 -4.18 13.72
N GLU A 45 -5.28 -5.21 13.84
CA GLU A 45 -3.85 -5.06 14.08
C GLU A 45 -3.13 -4.46 12.86
N ALA A 46 -3.44 -4.92 11.65
CA ALA A 46 -2.91 -4.35 10.41
C ALA A 46 -3.25 -2.85 10.27
N VAL A 47 -4.51 -2.49 10.57
CA VAL A 47 -4.95 -1.08 10.60
C VAL A 47 -4.15 -0.28 11.62
N PHE A 48 -4.03 -0.77 12.85
CA PHE A 48 -3.29 -0.08 13.91
C PHE A 48 -1.83 0.15 13.52
N ARG A 49 -1.15 -0.90 13.07
CA ARG A 49 0.27 -0.80 12.71
C ARG A 49 0.49 0.10 11.49
N THR A 50 -0.39 0.05 10.50
CA THR A 50 -0.37 0.97 9.34
C THR A 50 -0.54 2.42 9.78
N LEU A 51 -1.48 2.71 10.68
CA LEU A 51 -1.67 4.06 11.22
C LEU A 51 -0.50 4.54 12.06
N ALA A 52 0.10 3.66 12.87
CA ALA A 52 1.28 3.97 13.67
C ALA A 52 2.48 4.35 12.79
N ALA A 53 2.68 3.63 11.69
CA ALA A 53 3.68 3.96 10.68
C ALA A 53 3.35 5.28 9.96
N ALA A 54 2.11 5.44 9.52
CA ALA A 54 1.64 6.63 8.81
C ALA A 54 1.73 7.91 9.66
N ASP A 55 1.65 7.80 10.99
CA ASP A 55 1.84 8.95 11.88
C ASP A 55 3.23 9.58 11.72
N THR A 56 4.27 8.83 11.35
CA THR A 56 5.60 9.43 11.11
C THR A 56 5.63 10.42 9.93
N LEU A 57 4.66 10.32 9.02
CA LEU A 57 4.66 11.00 7.72
C LEU A 57 3.78 12.24 7.66
N ALA A 58 2.74 12.31 8.48
CA ALA A 58 1.78 13.41 8.46
C ALA A 58 1.23 13.72 9.86
N TRP A 59 0.76 14.95 10.05
CA TRP A 59 0.17 15.42 11.31
C TRP A 59 -1.29 15.01 11.47
N GLU A 60 -1.98 14.86 10.36
CA GLU A 60 -3.41 14.54 10.31
C GLU A 60 -3.68 13.63 9.14
N TRP A 61 -4.63 12.72 9.30
CA TRP A 61 -5.03 11.77 8.28
C TRP A 61 -6.53 11.83 8.03
N ASN A 62 -6.92 11.85 6.76
CA ASN A 62 -8.28 11.52 6.35
C ASN A 62 -8.30 10.05 5.97
N VAL A 63 -8.87 9.21 6.83
CA VAL A 63 -8.89 7.75 6.66
C VAL A 63 -10.25 7.28 6.15
N ARG A 64 -10.25 6.25 5.31
CA ARG A 64 -11.45 5.52 4.92
C ARG A 64 -11.78 4.48 5.98
N CYS A 65 -13.07 4.16 6.14
CA CYS A 65 -13.48 3.05 7.00
C CYS A 65 -12.88 1.76 6.43
N PRO A 66 -12.29 0.88 7.26
CA PRO A 66 -11.89 -0.44 6.81
C PRO A 66 -13.10 -1.22 6.27
N VAL A 67 -12.91 -1.92 5.16
CA VAL A 67 -13.93 -2.76 4.51
C VAL A 67 -13.38 -4.16 4.31
N GLU A 68 -14.15 -5.17 4.70
CA GLU A 68 -13.90 -6.57 4.38
C GLU A 68 -14.94 -7.02 3.35
N TRP A 69 -14.46 -7.54 2.22
CA TRP A 69 -15.29 -8.00 1.11
C TRP A 69 -15.55 -9.51 1.21
N GLU A 70 -16.56 -9.99 0.47
CA GLU A 70 -17.01 -11.40 0.52
C GLU A 70 -15.94 -12.42 0.09
N ASP A 71 -14.97 -12.01 -0.74
CA ASP A 71 -13.84 -12.82 -1.19
C ASP A 71 -12.66 -12.85 -0.19
N GLY A 72 -12.82 -12.21 0.97
CA GLY A 72 -11.80 -12.10 2.00
C GLY A 72 -10.74 -11.04 1.71
N LEU A 73 -10.95 -10.19 0.69
CA LEU A 73 -10.19 -8.97 0.46
C LEU A 73 -10.49 -7.97 1.58
N PHE A 74 -9.43 -7.30 2.04
CA PHE A 74 -9.54 -6.25 3.05
C PHE A 74 -8.93 -4.98 2.48
N GLU A 75 -9.69 -3.89 2.54
CA GLU A 75 -9.29 -2.57 2.10
C GLU A 75 -9.31 -1.59 3.26
N PHE A 76 -8.21 -0.85 3.39
CA PHE A 76 -8.13 0.32 4.24
C PHE A 76 -7.16 1.31 3.62
N GLY A 77 -7.35 2.60 3.85
CA GLY A 77 -6.44 3.58 3.29
C GLY A 77 -6.69 4.96 3.85
N GLY A 78 -5.75 5.85 3.57
CA GLY A 78 -5.80 7.21 4.06
C GLY A 78 -4.96 8.15 3.22
N GLN A 79 -5.29 9.43 3.31
CA GLN A 79 -4.56 10.49 2.62
C GLN A 79 -4.37 11.72 3.51
N SER A 80 -3.33 12.48 3.22
CA SER A 80 -3.02 13.73 3.91
C SER A 80 -2.34 14.74 3.00
N VAL A 81 -2.63 16.02 3.26
CA VAL A 81 -1.89 17.19 2.74
C VAL A 81 -1.12 17.93 3.83
N LYS A 82 -1.16 17.43 5.07
CA LYS A 82 -0.50 18.02 6.24
C LYS A 82 0.72 17.17 6.62
N THR A 83 1.67 17.09 5.70
CA THR A 83 2.84 16.22 5.77
C THR A 83 3.87 16.73 6.78
N LYS A 84 4.64 15.81 7.37
CA LYS A 84 5.80 16.07 8.25
C LYS A 84 7.10 16.19 7.46
N LEU A 85 7.14 15.62 6.26
CA LEU A 85 8.32 15.61 5.39
C LEU A 85 8.36 16.84 4.48
N ALA A 86 9.51 17.52 4.45
CA ALA A 86 9.72 18.66 3.56
C ALA A 86 9.53 18.26 2.09
N ASN A 87 8.94 19.16 1.30
CA ASN A 87 8.67 18.98 -0.13
C ASN A 87 7.67 17.87 -0.49
N LEU A 88 7.07 17.19 0.49
CA LEU A 88 5.94 16.31 0.25
C LEU A 88 4.65 17.12 0.41
N LEU A 89 3.87 17.29 -0.65
CA LEU A 89 2.62 18.04 -0.59
C LEU A 89 1.44 17.13 -0.22
N TRP A 90 1.41 15.94 -0.79
CA TRP A 90 0.36 14.97 -0.60
C TRP A 90 0.98 13.61 -0.35
N ILE A 91 0.40 12.87 0.59
CA ILE A 91 0.75 11.48 0.83
C ILE A 91 -0.50 10.64 1.04
N GLY A 92 -0.50 9.43 0.50
CA GLY A 92 -1.55 8.45 0.71
C GLY A 92 -0.99 7.06 0.91
N PHE A 93 -1.77 6.25 1.60
CA PHE A 93 -1.48 4.84 1.78
C PHE A 93 -2.70 3.98 1.47
N GLU A 94 -2.41 2.80 0.96
CA GLU A 94 -3.34 1.71 0.75
C GLU A 94 -2.86 0.50 1.57
N LEU A 95 -3.80 -0.13 2.26
CA LEU A 95 -3.61 -1.36 3.00
C LEU A 95 -4.42 -2.43 2.30
N GLU A 96 -3.70 -3.38 1.73
CA GLU A 96 -4.26 -4.55 1.07
C GLU A 96 -3.85 -5.79 1.87
N LYS A 97 -4.81 -6.69 2.09
CA LYS A 97 -4.46 -8.03 2.56
C LYS A 97 -3.83 -8.79 1.42
N GLU A 98 -2.63 -9.30 1.65
CA GLU A 98 -1.98 -10.19 0.70
C GLU A 98 -2.86 -11.44 0.58
N VAL A 99 -3.62 -11.51 -0.51
CA VAL A 99 -4.26 -12.76 -0.91
C VAL A 99 -3.09 -13.62 -1.33
N SER A 100 -2.62 -14.50 -0.44
CA SER A 100 -1.65 -15.53 -0.81
C SER A 100 -2.13 -16.08 -2.13
N GLN A 101 -1.37 -15.86 -3.20
CA GLN A 101 -1.65 -16.49 -4.47
C GLN A 101 -1.54 -17.99 -4.18
N LYS A 102 -2.66 -18.62 -3.82
CA LYS A 102 -2.78 -20.06 -3.88
C LYS A 102 -2.53 -20.35 -5.33
N GLN A 103 -1.31 -20.78 -5.59
CA GLN A 103 -0.84 -21.37 -6.82
C GLN A 103 -2.02 -21.93 -7.60
N MET A 104 -2.37 -21.28 -8.70
CA MET A 104 -2.94 -22.00 -9.82
C MET A 104 -1.84 -22.93 -10.35
N ILE A 105 -1.52 -23.98 -9.60
CA ILE A 105 -1.20 -25.24 -10.23
C ILE A 105 -2.54 -25.69 -10.77
N GLN A 106 -2.81 -25.30 -12.02
CA GLN A 106 -3.79 -25.97 -12.84
C GLN A 106 -3.31 -27.43 -12.89
N GLU A 107 -3.90 -28.27 -12.03
CA GLU A 107 -3.70 -29.71 -12.05
C GLU A 107 -3.88 -30.20 -13.48
N GLY A 108 -2.90 -30.97 -13.94
CA GLY A 108 -2.73 -31.30 -15.33
C GLY A 108 -3.97 -31.98 -15.92
N THR A 109 -4.31 -31.57 -17.14
CA THR A 109 -4.80 -32.52 -18.13
C THR A 109 -4.03 -32.27 -19.42
N VAL A 110 -2.89 -32.96 -19.56
CA VAL A 110 -2.27 -33.14 -20.87
C VAL A 110 -3.19 -34.11 -21.61
N TYR A 111 -3.95 -33.61 -22.59
CA TYR A 111 -4.62 -34.48 -23.54
C TYR A 111 -3.54 -35.12 -24.41
N GLU A 112 -3.31 -36.42 -24.24
CA GLU A 112 -2.64 -37.24 -25.24
C GLU A 112 -3.46 -37.19 -26.53
N THR A 113 -3.01 -36.42 -27.52
CA THR A 113 -3.45 -36.57 -28.89
C THR A 113 -2.87 -37.87 -29.44
N LYS A 114 -3.67 -38.95 -29.42
CA LYS A 114 -3.46 -40.09 -30.32
C LYS A 114 -3.72 -39.60 -31.75
N ILE A 115 -2.65 -39.44 -32.51
CA ILE A 115 -2.72 -39.25 -33.96
C ILE A 115 -2.93 -40.65 -34.58
N PRO A 116 -3.96 -40.85 -35.42
CA PRO A 116 -4.18 -42.11 -36.15
C PRO A 116 -3.14 -42.36 -37.25
#